data_AF-A0A352UMW9-F1
#
_entry.id   AF-A0A352UMW9-F1
#
_cell.length_a   1.000
_cell.length_b   1.000
_cell.length_c   1.000
_cell.angle_alpha   90.00
_cell.angle_beta   90.00
_cell.angle_gamma   90.00
#
_symmetry.space_group_name_H-M   'P 1'
#
loop_
_entity.id
_entity.type
_entity.pdbx_description
1 polymer ?
#
loop_
_entity_poly.entity_id
_entity_poly.type
_entity_poly.pdbx_seq_one_letter_code
_entity_poly.pdbx_strand_id
1 'polypeptide(L)'
;SPLFALSLGRRAPGPGPVPEQDQQYLIARSREMWQYFETFCTESDHFLPPDNWQEQPPLGVARRTSPTNIGLALVSAIAALDLGIAEQGGVMRLIERMLTTVEALPKWHGHLFNWYDTRTLQGLSPKYISTVDSGNLAACLIAFRGGMNEYGRPDLARRADALFDAMDFTPLYDETRRLFLIGYDLSSNAPSKGWYDLMASEARLTGYVA
;
A
#
# COMPACT_ATOMS: atom_id res chain seq x y z
N SER A 1 7.84 -33.19 7.23
CA SER A 1 7.09 -34.12 8.10
C SER A 1 5.81 -33.42 8.57
N PRO A 2 4.64 -34.08 8.56
CA PRO A 2 3.39 -33.54 9.12
C PRO A 2 3.54 -33.06 10.58
N LEU A 3 4.46 -33.66 11.33
CA LEU A 3 4.78 -33.29 12.71
C LEU A 3 5.49 -31.91 12.81
N PHE A 4 6.26 -31.52 11.80
CA PHE A 4 6.89 -30.18 11.74
C PHE A 4 5.88 -29.08 11.37
N ALA A 5 4.85 -29.40 10.57
CA ALA A 5 3.77 -28.46 10.25
C ALA A 5 2.89 -28.18 11.48
N LEU A 6 2.63 -29.20 12.31
CA LEU A 6 1.93 -29.06 13.59
C LEU A 6 2.71 -28.24 14.63
N SER A 7 4.05 -28.27 14.61
CA SER A 7 4.86 -27.45 15.53
C SER A 7 4.93 -25.97 15.11
N LEU A 8 4.79 -25.66 13.81
CA LEU A 8 4.76 -24.29 13.30
C LEU A 8 3.44 -23.56 13.61
N GLY A 9 2.35 -24.31 13.84
CA GLY A 9 1.05 -23.76 14.25
C GLY A 9 0.89 -23.55 15.76
N ARG A 10 1.88 -23.93 16.58
CA ARG A 10 1.84 -23.66 18.02
C ARG A 10 2.19 -22.20 18.24
N ARG A 11 1.28 -21.45 18.88
CA ARG A 11 1.59 -20.14 19.46
C ARG A 11 2.83 -20.33 20.33
N ALA A 12 3.97 -19.78 19.91
CA ALA A 12 5.08 -19.59 20.82
C ALA A 12 4.54 -18.83 22.05
N PRO A 13 5.01 -19.11 23.27
CA PRO A 13 4.71 -18.25 24.40
C PRO A 13 5.01 -16.82 23.94
N GLY A 14 3.98 -15.97 23.99
CA GLY A 14 4.11 -14.60 23.52
C GLY A 14 5.29 -13.96 24.26
N PRO A 15 6.07 -13.10 23.59
CA PRO A 15 7.06 -12.31 24.31
C PRO A 15 6.38 -11.68 25.53
N GLY A 16 7.09 -11.63 26.66
CA GLY A 16 6.63 -10.91 27.84
C GLY A 16 6.27 -9.46 27.48
N PRO A 17 5.58 -8.73 28.37
CA PRO A 17 5.19 -7.35 28.09
C PRO A 17 6.42 -6.54 27.64
N VAL A 18 6.27 -5.78 26.55
CA VAL A 18 7.31 -4.89 26.04
C VAL A 18 7.68 -3.90 27.17
N PRO A 19 8.96 -3.71 27.50
CA PRO A 19 9.37 -2.74 28.53
C PRO A 19 8.78 -1.35 28.26
N GLU A 20 8.37 -0.64 29.30
CA GLU A 20 7.72 0.67 29.16
C GLU A 20 8.57 1.67 28.36
N GLN A 21 9.89 1.65 28.57
CA GLN A 21 10.84 2.49 27.83
C GLN A 21 10.83 2.19 26.32
N ASP A 22 10.76 0.91 25.94
CA ASP A 22 10.70 0.50 24.53
C ASP A 22 9.35 0.88 23.92
N GLN A 23 8.25 0.75 24.67
CA GLN A 23 6.93 1.21 24.23
C GLN A 23 6.93 2.72 23.95
N GLN A 24 7.45 3.54 24.88
CA GLN A 24 7.53 4.99 24.71
C GLN A 24 8.40 5.36 23.50
N TYR A 25 9.52 4.67 23.30
CA TYR A 25 10.38 4.86 22.13
C TYR A 25 9.64 4.55 20.82
N LEU A 26 8.97 3.40 20.74
CA LEU A 26 8.23 2.98 19.56
C LEU A 26 7.08 3.97 19.24
N ILE A 27 6.30 4.38 20.25
CA ILE A 27 5.24 5.37 20.08
C ILE A 27 5.80 6.72 19.59
N ALA A 28 6.96 7.15 20.11
CA ALA A 28 7.61 8.36 19.64
C ALA A 28 8.04 8.26 18.17
N ARG A 29 8.65 7.14 17.76
CA ARG A 29 9.03 6.90 16.36
C ARG A 29 7.82 6.79 15.44
N SER A 30 6.77 6.10 15.86
CA SER A 30 5.52 6.02 15.09
C SER A 30 4.88 7.40 14.89
N ARG A 31 4.96 8.29 15.88
CA ARG A 31 4.49 9.68 15.72
C ARG A 31 5.29 10.46 14.69
N GLU A 32 6.61 10.31 14.67
CA GLU A 32 7.47 10.94 13.66
C GLU A 32 7.18 10.39 12.25
N MET A 33 6.96 9.08 12.14
CA MET A 33 6.54 8.45 10.88
C MET A 33 5.17 8.94 10.43
N TRP A 34 4.20 9.10 11.34
CA TRP A 34 2.89 9.64 11.01
C TRP A 34 2.97 11.10 10.55
N GLN A 35 3.81 11.90 11.19
CA GLN A 35 4.03 13.31 10.84
C GLN A 35 4.48 13.48 9.37
N TYR A 36 5.16 12.51 8.78
CA TYR A 36 5.46 12.48 7.35
C TYR A 36 4.19 12.62 6.50
N PHE A 37 3.17 11.80 6.78
CA PHE A 37 1.92 11.83 6.03
C PHE A 37 1.12 13.11 6.29
N GLU A 38 1.08 13.60 7.53
CA GLU A 38 0.43 14.88 7.87
C GLU A 38 1.08 16.07 7.14
N THR A 39 2.41 16.02 6.98
CA THR A 39 3.16 17.09 6.33
C THR A 39 2.96 17.09 4.81
N PHE A 40 2.90 15.92 4.18
CA PHE A 40 2.96 15.80 2.73
C PHE A 40 1.64 15.45 2.04
N CYS A 41 0.69 14.78 2.72
CA CYS A 41 -0.62 14.44 2.15
C CYS A 41 -1.58 15.62 2.27
N THR A 42 -1.29 16.69 1.54
CA THR A 42 -2.04 17.95 1.58
C THR A 42 -2.86 18.16 0.31
N GLU A 43 -3.70 19.19 0.29
CA GLU A 43 -4.50 19.54 -0.88
C GLU A 43 -3.65 19.80 -2.13
N SER A 44 -2.45 20.39 -1.99
CA SER A 44 -1.55 20.65 -3.14
C SER A 44 -1.06 19.38 -3.84
N ASP A 45 -1.12 18.23 -3.14
CA ASP A 45 -0.71 16.92 -3.60
C ASP A 45 -1.90 15.97 -3.72
N HIS A 46 -3.12 16.52 -3.76
CA HIS A 46 -4.38 15.77 -3.79
C HIS A 46 -4.48 14.70 -2.70
N PHE A 47 -3.86 14.98 -1.55
CA PHE A 47 -3.79 14.10 -0.39
C PHE A 47 -3.09 12.76 -0.66
N LEU A 48 -2.28 12.67 -1.73
CA LEU A 48 -1.48 11.49 -2.01
C LEU A 48 -0.10 11.60 -1.35
N PRO A 49 0.44 10.50 -0.81
CA PRO A 49 1.79 10.49 -0.25
C PRO A 49 2.82 10.62 -1.38
N PRO A 50 3.90 11.41 -1.19
CA PRO A 50 5.02 11.42 -2.13
C PRO A 50 5.80 10.10 -2.05
N ASP A 51 6.70 9.91 -2.99
CA ASP A 51 7.52 8.70 -3.10
C ASP A 51 8.56 8.64 -1.98
N ASN A 52 9.28 9.75 -1.84
CA ASN A 52 10.23 9.93 -0.78
C ASN A 52 10.43 11.42 -0.50
N TRP A 53 10.98 11.70 0.67
CA TRP A 53 11.59 12.98 0.98
C TRP A 53 13.06 12.74 1.28
N GLN A 54 13.94 13.57 0.73
CA GLN A 54 15.37 13.40 0.87
C GLN A 54 16.03 14.66 1.41
N GLU A 55 16.64 14.53 2.59
CA GLU A 55 17.40 15.59 3.24
C GLU A 55 18.82 15.70 2.70
N GLN A 56 19.46 14.54 2.42
CA GLN A 56 20.85 14.49 1.99
C GLN A 56 21.07 13.52 0.82
N PRO A 57 21.46 14.02 -0.36
CA PRO A 57 21.46 15.44 -0.76
C PRO A 57 20.04 16.05 -0.72
N PRO A 58 19.89 17.38 -0.53
CA PRO A 58 18.59 18.04 -0.31
C PRO A 58 17.80 18.15 -1.62
N LEU A 59 17.31 17.02 -2.11
CA LEU A 59 16.41 16.95 -3.27
C LEU A 59 14.97 17.30 -2.90
N GLY A 60 14.64 17.28 -1.60
CA GLY A 60 13.31 17.61 -1.10
C GLY A 60 12.29 16.51 -1.39
N VAL A 61 11.05 16.91 -1.64
CA VAL A 61 9.92 15.99 -1.85
C VAL A 61 9.91 15.49 -3.30
N ALA A 62 9.99 14.18 -3.49
CA ALA A 62 9.72 13.54 -4.77
C ALA A 62 8.20 13.46 -4.97
N ARG A 63 7.63 14.46 -5.67
CA ARG A 63 6.19 14.62 -5.90
C ARG A 63 5.61 13.67 -6.95
N ARG A 64 5.84 12.39 -6.73
CA ARG A 64 5.21 11.28 -7.43
C ARG A 64 4.74 10.26 -6.40
N THR A 65 3.72 9.48 -6.71
CA THR A 65 3.24 8.41 -5.82
C THR A 65 3.11 7.10 -6.57
N SER A 66 3.10 5.99 -5.82
CA SER A 66 2.96 4.63 -6.32
C SER A 66 1.81 3.90 -5.63
N PRO A 67 1.33 2.78 -6.20
CA PRO A 67 0.29 1.97 -5.56
C PRO A 67 0.71 1.50 -4.15
N THR A 68 1.99 1.12 -3.98
CA THR A 68 2.55 0.75 -2.68
C THR A 68 2.48 1.92 -1.68
N ASN A 69 2.90 3.13 -2.08
CA ASN A 69 2.91 4.29 -1.18
C ASN A 69 1.48 4.66 -0.73
N ILE A 70 0.52 4.62 -1.66
CA ILE A 70 -0.91 4.84 -1.37
C ILE A 70 -1.41 3.80 -0.35
N GLY A 71 -1.17 2.51 -0.61
CA GLY A 71 -1.59 1.43 0.29
C GLY A 71 -1.00 1.58 1.68
N LEU A 72 0.30 1.85 1.77
CA LEU A 72 1.01 2.04 3.04
C LEU A 72 0.53 3.27 3.81
N ALA A 73 0.19 4.37 3.12
CA ALA A 73 -0.39 5.54 3.78
C ALA A 73 -1.76 5.24 4.40
N LEU A 74 -2.62 4.49 3.69
CA LEU A 74 -3.94 4.09 4.19
C LEU A 74 -3.85 3.22 5.45
N VAL A 75 -2.96 2.22 5.48
CA VAL A 75 -2.80 1.37 6.68
C VAL A 75 -2.04 2.09 7.80
N SER A 76 -1.10 2.99 7.47
CA SER A 76 -0.42 3.84 8.47
C SER A 76 -1.38 4.79 9.17
N ALA A 77 -2.39 5.29 8.45
CA ALA A 77 -3.46 6.09 9.01
C ALA A 77 -4.26 5.33 10.08
N ILE A 78 -4.58 4.06 9.83
CA ILE A 78 -5.26 3.20 10.82
C ILE A 78 -4.33 2.93 12.01
N ALA A 79 -3.07 2.58 11.77
CA ALA A 79 -2.10 2.36 12.83
C ALA A 79 -1.92 3.59 13.72
N ALA A 80 -1.96 4.80 13.15
CA ALA A 80 -1.88 6.04 13.92
C ALA A 80 -3.08 6.25 14.87
N LEU A 81 -4.26 5.77 14.48
CA LEU A 81 -5.45 5.76 15.34
C LEU A 81 -5.33 4.70 16.45
N ASP A 82 -4.94 3.48 16.08
CA ASP A 82 -4.81 2.37 17.03
C ASP A 82 -3.77 2.64 18.11
N LEU A 83 -2.70 3.37 17.77
CA LEU A 83 -1.66 3.80 18.71
C LEU A 83 -2.02 5.07 19.50
N GLY A 84 -3.16 5.71 19.20
CA GLY A 84 -3.59 6.95 19.86
C GLY A 84 -2.67 8.14 19.60
N ILE A 85 -1.96 8.16 18.47
CA ILE A 85 -1.00 9.21 18.11
C ILE A 85 -1.58 10.25 17.15
N ALA A 86 -2.79 10.03 16.63
CA ALA A 86 -3.49 10.94 15.72
C ALA A 86 -4.97 11.12 16.10
N GLU A 87 -5.54 12.28 15.76
CA GLU A 87 -6.95 12.58 16.00
C GLU A 87 -7.84 11.90 14.95
N GLN A 88 -8.81 11.09 15.40
CA GLN A 88 -9.72 10.33 14.53
C GLN A 88 -10.41 11.19 13.47
N GLY A 89 -10.92 12.37 13.83
CA GLY A 89 -11.60 13.25 12.87
C GLY A 89 -10.69 13.70 11.73
N GLY A 90 -9.44 14.05 12.03
CA GLY A 90 -8.44 14.44 11.04
C GLY A 90 -8.07 13.31 10.10
N VAL A 91 -7.79 12.14 10.66
CA VAL A 91 -7.40 10.96 9.89
C VAL A 91 -8.53 10.50 8.95
N MET A 92 -9.77 10.48 9.42
CA MET A 92 -10.92 10.08 8.59
C MET A 92 -11.12 11.01 7.40
N ARG A 93 -10.94 12.33 7.58
CA ARG A 93 -10.98 13.29 6.47
C ARG A 93 -9.85 13.06 5.47
N LEU A 94 -8.64 12.77 5.94
CA LEU A 94 -7.50 12.46 5.07
C LEU A 94 -7.77 11.21 4.22
N ILE A 95 -8.23 10.13 4.85
CA ILE A 95 -8.60 8.87 4.19
C ILE A 95 -9.67 9.12 3.11
N GLU A 96 -10.74 9.83 3.46
CA GLU A 96 -11.83 10.14 2.53
C GLU A 96 -11.34 10.88 1.29
N ARG A 97 -10.48 11.89 1.48
CA ARG A 97 -9.90 12.67 0.39
C ARG A 97 -8.94 11.83 -0.45
N MET A 98 -8.07 11.05 0.18
CA MET A 98 -7.12 10.16 -0.50
C MET A 98 -7.86 9.14 -1.37
N LEU A 99 -8.85 8.43 -0.83
CA LEU A 99 -9.67 7.47 -1.60
C LEU A 99 -10.38 8.15 -2.77
N THR A 100 -10.90 9.37 -2.59
CA THR A 100 -11.58 10.12 -3.66
C THR A 100 -10.62 10.43 -4.80
N THR A 101 -9.39 10.84 -4.48
CA THR A 101 -8.35 11.04 -5.48
C THR A 101 -7.99 9.73 -6.18
N VAL A 102 -7.74 8.65 -5.42
CA VAL A 102 -7.34 7.35 -5.96
C VAL A 102 -8.40 6.78 -6.89
N GLU A 103 -9.69 6.89 -6.56
CA GLU A 103 -10.80 6.47 -7.42
C GLU A 103 -10.80 7.18 -8.78
N ALA A 104 -10.45 8.48 -8.80
CA ALA A 104 -10.40 9.29 -10.01
C ALA A 104 -9.14 9.06 -10.87
N LEU A 105 -8.08 8.44 -10.34
CA LEU A 105 -6.86 8.19 -11.09
C LEU A 105 -7.11 7.30 -12.32
N PRO A 106 -6.49 7.58 -13.48
CA PRO A 106 -6.56 6.68 -14.63
C PRO A 106 -5.90 5.34 -14.30
N LYS A 107 -6.57 4.23 -14.64
CA LYS A 107 -6.18 2.85 -14.32
C LYS A 107 -6.14 1.99 -15.58
N TRP A 108 -5.43 0.86 -15.51
CA TRP A 108 -5.43 -0.18 -16.54
C TRP A 108 -5.90 -1.49 -15.92
N HIS A 109 -7.05 -2.02 -16.34
CA HIS A 109 -7.64 -3.24 -15.75
C HIS A 109 -7.75 -3.17 -14.21
N GLY A 110 -8.17 -2.01 -13.69
CA GLY A 110 -8.23 -1.71 -12.26
C GLY A 110 -6.89 -1.43 -11.58
N HIS A 111 -5.77 -1.78 -12.20
CA HIS A 111 -4.44 -1.48 -11.67
C HIS A 111 -4.07 -0.01 -11.84
N LEU A 112 -3.48 0.54 -10.78
CA LEU A 112 -2.83 1.84 -10.83
C LEU A 112 -1.50 1.74 -11.60
N PHE A 113 -1.11 2.83 -12.26
CA PHE A 113 0.23 2.98 -12.82
C PHE A 113 1.27 3.01 -11.69
N ASN A 114 2.50 2.61 -11.99
CA ASN A 114 3.62 2.66 -11.06
C ASN A 114 3.83 4.09 -10.52
N TRP A 115 3.70 5.10 -11.37
CA TRP A 115 3.93 6.49 -10.97
C TRP A 115 2.83 7.44 -11.44
N TYR A 116 2.37 8.29 -10.52
CA TYR A 116 1.57 9.48 -10.81
C TYR A 116 2.25 10.72 -10.23
N ASP A 117 2.23 11.86 -10.91
CA ASP A 117 2.58 13.14 -10.29
C ASP A 117 1.45 13.56 -9.33
N THR A 118 1.79 13.82 -8.06
CA THR A 118 0.80 14.08 -7.00
C THR A 118 0.06 15.41 -7.17
N ARG A 119 0.63 16.36 -7.90
CA ARG A 119 0.03 17.69 -8.13
C ARG A 119 -0.86 17.74 -9.36
N THR A 120 -0.65 16.85 -10.32
CA THR A 120 -1.37 16.88 -11.60
C THR A 120 -2.25 15.65 -11.82
N LEU A 121 -2.08 14.59 -11.02
CA LEU A 121 -2.74 13.30 -11.15
C LEU A 121 -2.45 12.57 -12.48
N GLN A 122 -1.47 13.05 -13.24
CA GLN A 122 -1.07 12.43 -14.50
C GLN A 122 -0.17 11.24 -14.23
N GLY A 123 -0.46 10.11 -14.87
CA GLY A 123 0.44 8.97 -14.93
C GLY A 123 1.73 9.33 -15.65
N LEU A 124 2.87 9.11 -15.00
CA LEU A 124 4.18 9.44 -15.56
C LEU A 124 4.58 8.43 -16.64
N SER A 125 5.29 8.92 -17.66
CA SER A 125 5.79 8.09 -18.75
C SER A 125 7.17 7.48 -18.42
N PRO A 126 7.43 6.21 -18.81
CA PRO A 126 6.50 5.28 -19.44
C PRO A 126 5.42 4.81 -18.45
N LYS A 127 4.18 4.69 -18.94
CA LYS A 127 3.09 4.15 -18.13
C LYS A 127 3.30 2.65 -17.94
N TYR A 128 3.53 2.25 -16.70
CA TYR A 128 3.91 0.91 -16.34
C TYR A 128 3.00 0.37 -15.24
N ILE A 129 2.65 -0.91 -15.31
CA ILE A 129 1.89 -1.63 -14.30
C ILE A 129 2.84 -2.57 -13.58
N SER A 130 3.09 -2.34 -12.29
CA SER A 130 3.96 -3.16 -11.46
C SER A 130 3.12 -4.21 -10.73
N THR A 131 3.44 -5.48 -10.91
CA THR A 131 2.70 -6.58 -10.28
C THR A 131 2.87 -6.59 -8.76
N VAL A 132 4.06 -6.24 -8.27
CA VAL A 132 4.33 -6.14 -6.83
C VAL A 132 3.62 -4.93 -6.24
N ASP A 133 3.67 -3.75 -6.88
CA ASP A 133 2.96 -2.58 -6.33
C ASP A 133 1.45 -2.80 -6.30
N SER A 134 0.92 -3.47 -7.33
CA SER A 134 -0.49 -3.85 -7.38
C SER A 134 -0.84 -4.82 -6.25
N GLY A 135 -0.02 -5.86 -6.01
CA GLY A 135 -0.23 -6.78 -4.90
C GLY A 135 -0.11 -6.13 -3.52
N ASN A 136 0.84 -5.21 -3.35
CA ASN A 136 1.01 -4.45 -2.10
C ASN A 136 -0.22 -3.58 -1.81
N LEU A 137 -0.71 -2.86 -2.83
CA LEU A 137 -1.93 -2.09 -2.70
C LEU A 137 -3.12 -2.99 -2.36
N ALA A 138 -3.29 -4.10 -3.08
CA ALA A 138 -4.37 -5.05 -2.85
C ALA A 138 -4.39 -5.57 -1.39
N ALA A 139 -3.22 -5.98 -0.87
CA ALA A 139 -3.09 -6.40 0.52
C ALA A 139 -3.40 -5.27 1.51
N CYS A 140 -2.94 -4.04 1.24
CA CYS A 140 -3.25 -2.88 2.06
C CYS A 140 -4.75 -2.57 2.05
N LEU A 141 -5.45 -2.70 0.91
CA LEU A 141 -6.89 -2.49 0.82
C LEU A 141 -7.67 -3.51 1.65
N ILE A 142 -7.25 -4.78 1.67
CA ILE A 142 -7.85 -5.82 2.52
C ILE A 142 -7.71 -5.47 4.02
N ALA A 143 -6.50 -5.09 4.44
CA ALA A 143 -6.24 -4.68 5.82
C ALA A 143 -7.01 -3.41 6.19
N PHE A 144 -7.01 -2.43 5.29
CA PHE A 144 -7.70 -1.16 5.45
C PHE A 144 -9.21 -1.35 5.59
N ARG A 145 -9.82 -2.19 4.76
CA ARG A 145 -11.23 -2.57 4.88
C ARG A 145 -11.55 -3.15 6.25
N GLY A 146 -10.70 -4.03 6.77
CA GLY A 146 -10.82 -4.58 8.12
C GLY A 146 -10.90 -3.48 9.18
N GLY A 147 -9.92 -2.57 9.19
CA GLY A 147 -9.91 -1.47 10.14
C GLY A 147 -11.08 -0.52 9.97
N MET A 148 -11.50 -0.19 8.74
CA MET A 148 -12.69 0.66 8.52
C MET A 148 -13.97 0.03 9.08
N ASN A 149 -14.11 -1.29 9.02
CA ASN A 149 -15.24 -1.96 9.66
C ASN A 149 -15.18 -1.86 11.20
N GLU A 150 -14.00 -1.99 11.80
CA GLU A 150 -13.81 -1.84 13.25
C GLU A 150 -14.10 -0.41 13.74
N TYR A 151 -13.73 0.60 12.95
CA TYR A 151 -14.04 2.00 13.22
C TYR A 151 -15.47 2.42 12.85
N GLY A 152 -16.35 1.47 12.46
CA GLY A 152 -17.75 1.76 12.13
C GLY A 152 -17.94 2.60 10.86
N ARG A 153 -17.02 2.47 9.89
CA ARG A 153 -17.01 3.15 8.59
C ARG A 153 -17.20 2.18 7.42
N PRO A 154 -18.33 1.46 7.34
CA PRO A 154 -18.59 0.50 6.25
C PRO A 154 -18.70 1.18 4.87
N ASP A 155 -18.91 2.49 4.82
CA ASP A 155 -18.85 3.27 3.60
C ASP A 155 -17.45 3.33 3.00
N LEU A 156 -16.41 3.52 3.83
CA LEU A 156 -15.01 3.53 3.39
C LEU A 156 -14.50 2.12 3.09
N ALA A 157 -14.93 1.13 3.88
CA ALA A 157 -14.64 -0.28 3.62
C ALA A 157 -15.10 -0.71 2.21
N ARG A 158 -16.34 -0.35 1.82
CA ARG A 158 -16.87 -0.65 0.47
C ARG A 158 -16.10 0.02 -0.66
N ARG A 159 -15.55 1.21 -0.44
CA ARG A 159 -14.71 1.90 -1.44
C ARG A 159 -13.40 1.14 -1.65
N ALA A 160 -12.81 0.63 -0.57
CA ALA A 160 -11.63 -0.22 -0.65
C ALA A 160 -11.91 -1.56 -1.35
N ASP A 161 -13.05 -2.21 -1.03
CA ASP A 161 -13.49 -3.42 -1.75
C ASP A 161 -13.68 -3.13 -3.25
N ALA A 162 -14.34 -2.03 -3.61
CA ALA A 162 -14.53 -1.67 -5.02
C ALA A 162 -13.21 -1.42 -5.77
N LEU A 163 -12.21 -0.83 -5.11
CA LEU A 163 -10.87 -0.68 -5.68
C LEU A 163 -10.18 -2.03 -5.86
N PHE A 164 -10.27 -2.91 -4.86
CA PHE A 164 -9.66 -4.25 -4.89
C PHE A 164 -10.32 -5.14 -5.95
N ASP A 165 -11.65 -5.23 -5.97
CA ASP A 165 -12.42 -6.08 -6.88
C ASP A 165 -12.26 -5.68 -8.35
N ALA A 166 -11.89 -4.43 -8.61
CA ALA A 166 -11.60 -3.95 -9.95
C ALA A 166 -10.25 -4.45 -10.51
N MET A 167 -9.32 -4.89 -9.65
CA MET A 167 -7.96 -5.29 -10.03
C MET A 167 -7.95 -6.67 -10.69
N ASP A 168 -7.87 -6.70 -12.02
CA ASP A 168 -7.78 -7.96 -12.77
C ASP A 168 -6.31 -8.38 -12.94
N PHE A 169 -5.85 -9.32 -12.12
CA PHE A 169 -4.47 -9.82 -12.16
C PHE A 169 -4.18 -10.80 -13.31
N THR A 170 -5.20 -11.24 -14.05
CA THR A 170 -5.07 -12.22 -15.15
C THR A 170 -4.02 -11.79 -16.19
N PRO A 171 -3.99 -10.53 -16.68
CA PRO A 171 -3.00 -10.09 -17.67
C PRO A 171 -1.56 -10.04 -17.15
N LEU A 172 -1.36 -10.09 -15.82
CA LEU A 172 -0.06 -10.07 -15.18
C LEU A 172 0.46 -11.49 -14.86
N TYR A 173 -0.34 -12.52 -15.09
CA TYR A 173 -0.02 -13.90 -14.75
C TYR A 173 0.32 -14.74 -15.99
N ASP A 174 1.43 -15.47 -15.92
CA ASP A 174 1.81 -16.46 -16.93
C ASP A 174 1.28 -17.83 -16.48
N GLU A 175 0.15 -18.27 -17.06
CA GLU A 175 -0.47 -19.56 -16.74
C GLU A 175 0.42 -20.77 -17.05
N THR A 176 1.30 -20.66 -18.05
CA THR A 176 2.18 -21.77 -18.45
C THR A 176 3.28 -21.97 -17.42
N ARG A 177 3.89 -20.87 -16.97
CA ARG A 177 4.95 -20.91 -15.94
C ARG A 177 4.39 -20.94 -14.52
N ARG A 178 3.10 -20.62 -14.36
CA ARG A 178 2.41 -20.44 -13.09
C ARG A 178 3.06 -19.36 -12.21
N LEU A 179 3.55 -18.30 -12.84
CA LEU A 179 4.28 -17.21 -12.20
C LEU A 179 3.74 -15.85 -12.65
N PHE A 180 3.82 -14.87 -11.76
CA PHE A 180 3.57 -13.48 -12.13
C PHE A 180 4.74 -12.88 -12.92
N LEU A 181 4.37 -12.08 -13.92
CA LEU A 181 5.28 -11.17 -14.62
C LEU A 181 5.74 -10.06 -13.67
N ILE A 182 6.90 -9.47 -13.92
CA ILE A 182 7.34 -8.29 -13.15
C ILE A 182 6.33 -7.14 -13.28
N GLY A 183 5.80 -6.97 -14.50
CA GLY A 183 4.82 -5.97 -14.80
C GLY A 183 4.59 -5.82 -16.29
N TYR A 184 3.78 -4.84 -16.66
CA TYR A 184 3.33 -4.59 -18.03
C TYR A 184 3.66 -3.17 -18.45
N ASP A 185 4.36 -3.00 -19.58
CA ASP A 185 4.66 -1.70 -20.16
C ASP A 185 3.59 -1.32 -21.20
N LEU A 186 2.80 -0.30 -20.87
CA LEU A 186 1.72 0.17 -21.73
C LEU A 186 2.22 0.97 -22.93
N SER A 187 3.46 1.46 -22.90
CA SER A 187 4.04 2.21 -24.02
C SER A 187 4.47 1.28 -25.17
N SER A 188 5.01 0.11 -24.84
CA SER A 188 5.36 -0.93 -25.80
C SER A 188 4.27 -1.98 -26.00
N ASN A 189 3.18 -1.89 -25.22
CA ASN A 189 2.08 -2.86 -25.17
C ASN A 189 2.60 -4.29 -25.00
N ALA A 190 3.56 -4.47 -24.09
CA ALA A 190 4.28 -5.71 -23.90
C ALA A 190 4.54 -5.99 -22.41
N PRO A 191 4.54 -7.27 -21.99
CA PRO A 191 5.00 -7.64 -20.67
C PRO A 191 6.50 -7.35 -20.51
N SER A 192 6.91 -7.06 -19.28
CA SER A 192 8.32 -6.85 -18.97
C SER A 192 9.15 -8.10 -19.22
N LYS A 193 10.42 -7.90 -19.58
CA LYS A 193 11.38 -9.01 -19.72
C LYS A 193 11.77 -9.53 -18.33
N GLY A 194 10.95 -10.41 -17.76
CA GLY A 194 11.25 -11.11 -16.51
C GLY A 194 10.01 -11.60 -15.75
N TRP A 195 10.22 -12.60 -14.90
CA TRP A 195 9.22 -13.19 -14.00
C TRP A 195 9.78 -13.17 -12.57
N TYR A 196 8.89 -13.16 -11.58
CA TYR A 196 9.31 -13.37 -10.19
C TYR A 196 9.57 -14.88 -9.95
N ASP A 197 10.79 -15.34 -10.25
CA ASP A 197 11.22 -16.74 -10.08
C ASP A 197 11.83 -17.05 -8.70
N LEU A 198 12.02 -16.03 -7.86
CA LEU A 198 12.60 -16.17 -6.53
C LEU A 198 11.57 -16.66 -5.52
N MET A 199 11.86 -17.81 -4.88
CA MET A 199 11.01 -18.40 -3.86
C MET A 199 10.74 -17.46 -2.67
N ALA A 200 11.52 -16.42 -2.39
CA ALA A 200 11.24 -15.47 -1.29
C ALA A 200 11.28 -14.03 -1.81
N SER A 201 10.38 -13.70 -2.74
CA SER A 201 10.21 -12.34 -3.23
C SER A 201 8.92 -11.70 -2.71
N GLU A 202 8.86 -10.37 -2.73
CA GLU A 202 7.68 -9.57 -2.36
C GLU A 202 6.44 -9.97 -3.17
N ALA A 203 6.63 -10.56 -4.35
CA ALA A 203 5.56 -11.10 -5.21
C ALA A 203 4.76 -12.26 -4.57
N ARG A 204 5.26 -12.89 -3.49
CA ARG A 204 4.47 -13.88 -2.74
C ARG A 204 3.21 -13.29 -2.13
N LEU A 205 3.26 -12.02 -1.70
CA LEU A 205 2.08 -11.34 -1.18
C LEU A 205 1.03 -11.23 -2.28
N THR A 206 1.44 -10.81 -3.48
CA THR A 206 0.59 -10.79 -4.67
C THR A 206 -0.04 -12.15 -4.93
N GLY A 207 0.74 -13.23 -4.94
CA GLY A 207 0.23 -14.58 -5.15
C GLY A 207 -0.73 -15.11 -4.07
N TYR A 208 -0.80 -14.48 -2.90
CA TYR A 208 -1.75 -14.82 -1.84
C TYR A 208 -3.07 -14.05 -1.95
N VAL A 209 -3.02 -12.81 -2.46
CA VAL A 209 -4.19 -11.90 -2.51
C VAL A 209 -4.86 -11.81 -3.88
N ALA A 210 -4.16 -12.18 -4.96
CA ALA A 210 -4.62 -12.12 -6.34
C ALA A 210 -5.49 -13.32 -6.75
#